data_AF-A0A7S2Q3B6-F1
#
_entry.id   AF-A0A7S2Q3B6-F1
#
_cell.length_a   1.000
_cell.length_b   1.000
_cell.length_c   1.000
_cell.angle_alpha   90.00
_cell.angle_beta   90.00
_cell.angle_gamma   90.00
#
_symmetry.space_group_name_H-M   'P 1'
#
loop_
_entity.id
_entity.type
_entity.pdbx_description
1 polymer ?
#
loop_
_entity_poly.entity_id
_entity_poly.type
_entity_poly.pdbx_seq_one_letter_code
_entity_poly.pdbx_strand_id
1 'polypeptide(L)'
;GAELCVPRTAAELAESLAAPALPDGGATVLFATPAMYEALLQEEAVRSGRVAPDLEGARARTFAFSAGCPLPGAVRLAVARRLGLEVLQNYGSSETGNIALQDVADAR
;
A
#
# COMPACT_ATOMS: atom_id res chain seq x y z
N GLY A 1 20.22 5.75 9.91
CA GLY A 1 19.80 5.45 8.54
C GLY A 1 18.46 4.75 8.61
N ALA A 2 17.47 5.17 7.83
CA ALA A 2 16.19 4.47 7.79
C ALA A 2 16.43 3.09 7.17
N GLU A 3 16.14 2.03 7.92
CA GLU A 3 16.19 0.66 7.42
C GLU A 3 14.98 0.45 6.51
N LEU A 4 15.22 0.18 5.23
CA LEU A 4 14.16 -0.06 4.27
C LEU A 4 13.64 -1.48 4.48
N CYS A 5 12.56 -1.63 5.26
CA CYS A 5 11.85 -2.89 5.35
C CYS A 5 11.06 -3.10 4.05
N VAL A 6 11.52 -4.02 3.20
CA VAL A 6 10.82 -4.40 1.97
C VAL A 6 10.15 -5.75 2.23
N PRO A 7 8.82 -5.79 2.47
CA PRO A 7 8.12 -7.04 2.67
C PRO A 7 8.18 -7.89 1.40
N ARG A 8 8.54 -9.17 1.56
CA ARG A 8 8.70 -10.14 0.47
C ARG A 8 7.42 -10.93 0.22
N THR A 9 6.52 -10.93 1.20
CA THR A 9 5.25 -11.66 1.16
C THR A 9 4.09 -10.77 1.62
N ALA A 10 2.87 -11.18 1.26
CA ALA A 10 1.66 -10.50 1.70
C ALA A 10 1.46 -10.58 3.23
N ALA A 11 1.85 -11.70 3.86
CA ALA A 11 1.84 -11.85 5.31
C ALA A 11 2.80 -10.87 6.01
N GLU A 12 4.05 -10.77 5.55
CA GLU A 12 5.02 -9.80 6.08
C GLU A 12 4.53 -8.35 5.92
N LEU A 13 3.86 -8.07 4.79
CA LEU A 13 3.26 -6.76 4.55
C LEU A 13 2.08 -6.50 5.51
N ALA A 14 1.21 -7.49 5.74
CA ALA A 14 0.10 -7.38 6.67
C ALA A 14 0.59 -7.16 8.11
N GLU A 15 1.65 -7.86 8.53
CA GLU A 15 2.30 -7.67 9.83
C GLU A 15 2.91 -6.27 9.95
N SER A 16 3.59 -5.80 8.90
CA SER A 16 4.17 -4.45 8.87
C SER A 16 3.11 -3.35 8.96
N LEU A 17 1.92 -3.57 8.37
CA LEU A 17 0.79 -2.65 8.46
C LEU A 17 0.06 -2.70 9.81
N ALA A 18 0.14 -3.83 10.51
CA ALA A 18 -0.39 -3.98 11.87
C ALA A 18 0.60 -3.52 12.95
N ALA A 19 1.86 -3.28 12.60
CA ALA A 19 2.84 -2.78 13.53
C ALA A 19 2.46 -1.37 14.01
N PRO A 20 2.75 -1.01 15.28
CA PRO A 20 2.48 0.32 15.79
C PRO A 20 3.15 1.38 14.90
N ALA A 21 2.44 2.48 14.66
CA ALA A 21 3.01 3.62 13.96
C ALA A 21 4.33 4.06 14.63
N LEU A 22 5.32 4.42 13.80
CA LEU A 22 6.61 4.91 14.31
C LEU A 22 6.38 6.03 15.34
N PRO A 23 7.06 6.00 16.49
CA PRO A 23 6.81 6.90 17.62
C PRO A 23 6.95 8.39 17.25
N ASP A 24 7.72 8.71 16.21
CA ASP A 24 7.97 10.08 15.76
C ASP A 24 7.03 10.56 14.65
N GLY A 25 6.04 9.75 14.26
CA GLY A 25 4.98 10.20 13.37
C GLY A 25 5.39 10.45 11.91
N GLY A 26 6.46 9.83 11.44
CA GLY A 26 6.92 9.93 10.05
C GLY A 26 5.89 9.45 9.04
N ALA A 27 5.99 9.98 7.82
CA ALA A 27 5.24 9.48 6.67
C ALA A 27 5.74 8.09 6.26
N THR A 28 4.81 7.18 5.97
CA THR A 28 5.09 5.83 5.50
C THR A 28 4.81 5.75 4.00
N VAL A 29 5.74 5.18 3.24
CA VAL A 29 5.53 4.88 1.83
C VAL A 29 5.29 3.38 1.69
N LEU A 30 4.12 3.01 1.18
CA LEU A 30 3.81 1.64 0.78
C LEU A 30 3.92 1.55 -0.74
N PHE A 31 4.87 0.76 -1.25
CA PHE A 31 5.01 0.52 -2.67
C PHE A 31 4.83 -0.98 -2.95
N ALA A 32 3.79 -1.35 -3.69
CA ALA A 32 3.47 -2.75 -3.95
C ALA A 32 2.87 -2.96 -5.36
N THR A 33 3.11 -4.11 -5.96
CA THR A 33 2.51 -4.47 -7.26
C THR A 33 1.03 -4.79 -7.10
N PRO A 34 0.22 -4.74 -8.17
CA PRO A 34 -1.19 -5.16 -8.12
C PRO A 34 -1.39 -6.58 -7.56
N ALA A 35 -0.54 -7.54 -7.96
CA ALA A 35 -0.59 -8.91 -7.45
C ALA A 35 -0.31 -9.00 -5.93
N MET A 36 0.56 -8.15 -5.41
CA MET A 36 0.83 -8.09 -3.97
C MET A 36 -0.38 -7.54 -3.20
N TYR A 37 -1.07 -6.53 -3.74
CA TYR A 37 -2.33 -6.05 -3.16
C TYR A 37 -3.42 -7.12 -3.18
N GLU A 38 -3.54 -7.88 -4.27
CA GLU A 38 -4.48 -9.00 -4.34
C GLU A 38 -4.21 -10.05 -3.27
N ALA A 39 -2.93 -10.45 -3.11
CA ALA A 39 -2.52 -11.39 -2.07
C ALA A 39 -2.77 -10.82 -0.66
N LEU A 40 -2.42 -9.57 -0.42
CA LEU A 40 -2.66 -8.87 0.86
C LEU A 40 -4.14 -8.86 1.24
N LEU A 41 -5.04 -8.66 0.28
CA LEU A 41 -6.48 -8.68 0.53
C LEU A 41 -7.01 -10.07 0.92
N GLN A 42 -6.26 -11.14 0.65
CA GLN A 42 -6.61 -12.50 1.08
C GLN A 42 -6.05 -12.86 2.45
N GLU A 43 -5.12 -12.08 3.00
CA GLU A 43 -4.53 -12.33 4.32
C GLU A 43 -5.57 -12.25 5.43
N GLU A 44 -5.52 -13.20 6.36
CA GLU A 44 -6.51 -13.31 7.43
C GLU A 44 -6.53 -12.07 8.33
N ALA A 45 -5.37 -11.46 8.60
CA ALA A 45 -5.28 -10.22 9.38
C ALA A 45 -6.07 -9.06 8.72
N VAL A 46 -6.03 -8.98 7.38
CA VAL A 46 -6.76 -7.97 6.60
C VAL A 46 -8.24 -8.32 6.52
N ARG A 47 -8.57 -9.59 6.26
CA ARG A 47 -9.95 -10.07 6.14
C ARG A 47 -10.74 -9.98 7.44
N SER A 48 -10.08 -10.27 8.57
CA SER A 48 -10.67 -10.16 9.91
C SER A 48 -10.75 -8.73 10.42
N GLY A 49 -10.22 -7.76 9.67
CA GLY A 49 -10.22 -6.35 10.06
C GLY A 49 -9.26 -6.00 11.19
N ARG A 50 -8.36 -6.91 11.61
CA ARG A 50 -7.38 -6.66 12.67
C ARG A 50 -6.42 -5.53 12.32
N VAL A 51 -6.13 -5.34 11.03
CA VAL A 51 -5.22 -4.28 10.55
C VAL A 51 -5.90 -2.90 10.54
N ALA A 52 -7.23 -2.83 10.50
CA ALA A 52 -7.96 -1.57 10.29
C ALA A 52 -7.89 -0.56 11.46
N PRO A 53 -7.95 -0.96 12.75
CA PRO A 53 -7.82 -0.05 13.88
C PRO A 53 -6.41 0.54 14.00
N ASP A 54 -5.37 -0.28 13.81
CA ASP A 54 -3.97 0.15 13.92
C ASP A 54 -3.58 1.10 12.78
N LEU A 55 -4.29 1.00 11.65
CA LEU A 55 -4.15 1.90 10.52
C LEU A 55 -4.85 3.26 10.68
N GLU A 56 -5.77 3.50 11.62
CA GLU A 56 -6.47 4.80 11.67
C GLU A 56 -5.51 6.00 11.86
N GLY A 57 -4.52 5.87 12.73
CA GLY A 57 -3.48 6.89 12.91
C GLY A 57 -2.44 6.92 11.79
N ALA A 58 -2.16 5.77 11.17
CA ALA A 58 -1.14 5.63 10.12
C ALA A 58 -1.65 5.97 8.71
N ARG A 59 -2.96 5.81 8.43
CA ARG A 59 -3.62 6.06 7.13
C ARG A 59 -3.35 7.46 6.62
N ALA A 60 -3.54 8.45 7.48
CA ALA A 60 -3.34 9.87 7.14
C ALA A 60 -1.90 10.20 6.73
N ARG A 61 -0.95 9.28 6.98
CA ARG A 61 0.48 9.45 6.74
C ARG A 61 1.05 8.37 5.83
N THR A 62 0.21 7.48 5.31
CA THR A 62 0.63 6.39 4.44
C THR A 62 0.33 6.74 2.98
N PHE A 63 1.38 6.87 2.19
CA PHE A 63 1.28 7.03 0.75
C PHE A 63 1.40 5.66 0.08
N ALA A 64 0.28 5.14 -0.43
CA ALA A 64 0.23 3.84 -1.09
C ALA A 64 0.36 4.01 -2.61
N PHE A 65 1.30 3.29 -3.20
CA PHE A 65 1.63 3.32 -4.61
C PHE A 65 1.54 1.92 -5.22
N SER A 66 1.18 1.86 -6.51
CA SER A 66 1.28 0.66 -7.31
C SER A 66 1.96 0.91 -8.64
N ALA A 67 2.74 -0.05 -9.12
CA ALA A 67 3.42 0.03 -10.42
C ALA A 67 3.74 -1.37 -10.96
N GLY A 68 4.29 -1.42 -12.18
CA GLY A 68 4.72 -2.65 -12.87
C GLY A 68 3.65 -3.24 -13.79
N CYS A 69 2.37 -3.13 -13.44
CA CYS A 69 1.23 -3.41 -14.31
C CYS A 69 0.02 -2.55 -13.92
N PRO A 70 -1.03 -2.48 -14.76
CA PRO A 70 -2.24 -1.73 -14.43
C PRO A 70 -2.93 -2.30 -13.18
N LEU A 71 -3.23 -1.45 -12.19
CA LEU A 71 -4.00 -1.82 -11.02
C LEU A 71 -5.48 -2.01 -11.38
N PRO A 72 -6.06 -3.21 -11.18
CA PRO A 72 -7.48 -3.43 -11.43
C PRO A 72 -8.34 -2.56 -10.50
N GLY A 73 -9.37 -1.91 -11.05
CA GLY A 73 -10.24 -1.01 -10.27
C GLY A 73 -10.91 -1.69 -9.07
N ALA A 74 -11.25 -2.97 -9.18
CA ALA A 74 -11.81 -3.76 -8.07
C ALA A 74 -10.81 -3.94 -6.91
N VAL A 75 -9.52 -4.13 -7.22
CA VAL A 75 -8.45 -4.25 -6.22
C VAL A 75 -8.25 -2.90 -5.54
N ARG A 76 -8.19 -1.79 -6.31
CA ARG A 76 -8.10 -0.43 -5.77
C ARG A 76 -9.23 -0.13 -4.78
N LEU A 77 -10.47 -0.45 -5.16
CA LEU A 77 -11.64 -0.26 -4.29
C LEU A 77 -11.60 -1.16 -3.04
N ALA A 78 -11.15 -2.40 -3.17
CA ALA A 78 -11.04 -3.31 -2.04
C ALA A 78 -9.98 -2.85 -1.03
N VAL A 79 -8.83 -2.34 -1.50
CA VAL A 79 -7.79 -1.75 -0.65
C VAL A 79 -8.33 -0.52 0.07
N ALA A 80 -8.99 0.40 -0.64
CA ALA A 80 -9.60 1.58 -0.02
C ALA A 80 -10.62 1.19 1.05
N ARG A 81 -11.46 0.19 0.80
CA ARG A 81 -12.49 -0.26 1.76
C ARG A 81 -11.93 -0.99 2.98
N ARG A 82 -10.94 -1.86 2.80
CA ARG A 82 -10.43 -2.72 3.88
C ARG A 82 -9.29 -2.10 4.67
N LEU A 83 -8.43 -1.33 3.99
CA LEU A 83 -7.25 -0.72 4.58
C LEU A 83 -7.40 0.78 4.78
N GLY A 84 -8.41 1.42 4.17
CA GLY A 84 -8.58 2.88 4.22
C GLY A 84 -7.49 3.63 3.46
N LEU A 85 -6.80 2.96 2.54
CA LEU A 85 -5.68 3.52 1.78
C LEU A 85 -6.11 3.82 0.34
N GLU A 86 -5.83 5.03 -0.11
CA GLU A 86 -5.92 5.37 -1.53
C GLU A 86 -4.63 4.95 -2.24
N VAL A 87 -4.75 4.06 -3.22
CA VAL A 87 -3.59 3.57 -3.98
C VAL A 87 -3.43 4.38 -5.25
N LEU A 88 -2.31 5.09 -5.35
CA LEU A 88 -1.90 5.84 -6.52
C LEU A 88 -1.24 4.89 -7.53
N GLN A 89 -1.80 4.82 -8.73
CA GLN A 89 -1.19 4.03 -9.81
C GLN A 89 -0.09 4.85 -10.47
N ASN A 90 1.10 4.26 -10.52
CA ASN A 90 2.28 4.79 -11.17
C ASN A 90 2.67 3.88 -12.34
N TYR A 91 3.40 4.47 -13.28
CA TYR A 91 4.05 3.77 -14.36
C TYR A 91 5.49 4.25 -14.49
N GLY A 92 6.38 3.30 -14.70
CA GLY A 92 7.81 3.48 -14.96
C GLY A 92 8.35 2.17 -15.51
N SER A 93 9.44 2.24 -16.27
CA SER A 93 10.13 1.05 -16.77
C SER A 93 11.55 1.00 -16.20
N SER A 94 12.23 -0.14 -16.39
CA SER A 94 13.64 -0.26 -15.99
C SER A 94 14.52 0.76 -16.74
N GLU A 95 14.18 1.07 -18.00
CA GLU A 95 14.89 2.02 -18.86
C GLU A 95 14.71 3.48 -18.39
N THR A 96 13.59 3.81 -17.75
CA THR A 96 13.39 5.16 -17.18
C THR A 96 14.06 5.32 -15.81
N GLY A 97 14.33 4.22 -15.11
CA GLY A 97 15.00 4.20 -13.81
C GLY A 97 14.18 4.83 -12.66
N ASN A 98 12.96 5.27 -12.94
CA ASN A 98 12.05 5.93 -12.00
C ASN A 98 10.58 5.81 -12.44
N ILE A 99 9.67 6.33 -11.62
CA ILE A 99 8.27 6.59 -12.00
C ILE A 99 8.26 7.69 -13.06
N ALA A 100 7.74 7.37 -14.25
CA ALA A 100 7.66 8.26 -15.41
C ALA A 100 6.28 8.90 -15.58
N LEU A 101 5.21 8.21 -15.17
CA LEU A 101 3.83 8.70 -15.21
C LEU A 101 3.11 8.32 -13.92
N GLN A 102 2.21 9.19 -13.47
CA GLN A 102 1.32 8.93 -12.36
C GLN A 102 -0.11 9.14 -12.83
N ASP A 103 -0.95 8.13 -12.63
CA ASP A 103 -2.38 8.25 -12.84
C ASP A 103 -2.96 9.01 -11.64
N VAL A 104 -3.28 10.28 -11.88
CA VAL A 104 -3.99 11.11 -10.89
C VAL A 104 -5.46 10.78 -11.07
N ALA A 105 -5.95 9.77 -10.34
CA ALA A 105 -7.38 9.52 -10.30
C ALA A 105 -8.08 10.80 -9.82
N ASP A 106 -9.10 11.25 -10.58
CA ASP A 106 -9.85 12.48 -10.32
C ASP A 106 -10.19 12.64 -8.83
N ALA A 107 -9.57 13.63 -8.19
CA ALA A 107 -10.01 14.15 -6.90
C ALA A 107 -11.43 14.70 -7.08
N ARG A 108 -12.43 14.02 -6.52
CA ARG A 108 -13.78 14.54 -6.35
C ARG A 108 -14.27 14.27 -4.94
#